data_AF-A0A0E3UUR7-F1
#
_entry.id   AF-A0A0E3UUR7-F1
#
_cell.length_a   1.000
_cell.length_b   1.000
_cell.length_c   1.000
_cell.angle_alpha   90.00
_cell.angle_beta   90.00
_cell.angle_gamma   90.00
#
_symmetry.space_group_name_H-M   'P 1'
#
loop_
_entity.id
_entity.type
_entity.pdbx_description
1 polymer ?
#
loop_
_entity_poly.entity_id
_entity_poly.type
_entity_poly.pdbx_seq_one_letter_code
_entity_poly.pdbx_strand_id
1 'polypeptide(L)'
;MRSTFNPLSNPMKRIYTTLLFFLLFTSAFAQQDFRKGYIIQNGDTLRGFVDYRGDRRSARVTSFKPTLESQEHNFGPDAISGYGFEVENKLFESKSIPATSPDTQTHALFLNTLVKGHASIYYYRDAQDVEHYYLSMNDGALVELLEQEYRRQDPETGKNYKVVNKIFINTLANAFSACSSLSEARFKQLRLSANSLTDIALAYNQCVDPASLVHEQEKRKMKVIVGPVAAITSSTCLVLK
;
A
#
# COMPACT_ATOMS: atom_id res chain seq x y z
N MET A 1 76.17 -15.09 -4.65
CA MET A 1 75.40 -15.27 -5.90
C MET A 1 74.17 -16.13 -5.59
N ARG A 2 73.01 -15.53 -5.30
CA ARG A 2 71.73 -16.25 -5.14
C ARG A 2 70.70 -15.54 -5.99
N SER A 3 70.26 -16.23 -7.04
CA SER A 3 69.21 -15.82 -7.95
C SER A 3 67.85 -16.01 -7.27
N THR A 4 67.05 -14.96 -7.19
CA THR A 4 65.65 -15.02 -6.75
C THR A 4 64.75 -15.20 -7.96
N PHE A 5 64.14 -16.37 -8.06
CA PHE A 5 63.15 -16.72 -9.07
C PHE A 5 61.79 -16.12 -8.66
N ASN A 6 61.27 -15.16 -9.43
CA ASN A 6 59.89 -14.69 -9.27
C ASN A 6 58.93 -15.62 -10.03
N PRO A 7 57.90 -16.21 -9.40
CA PRO A 7 56.95 -17.05 -10.12
C PRO A 7 56.03 -16.19 -11.00
N LEU A 8 55.99 -16.56 -12.29
CA LEU A 8 55.11 -16.01 -13.31
C LEU A 8 53.64 -16.05 -12.84
N SER A 9 53.06 -14.87 -12.64
CA SER A 9 51.64 -14.72 -12.31
C SER A 9 50.78 -15.25 -13.47
N ASN A 10 50.01 -16.30 -13.22
CA ASN A 10 49.23 -17.01 -14.23
C ASN A 10 48.12 -16.10 -14.80
N PRO A 11 48.14 -15.73 -16.10
CA PRO A 11 47.27 -14.69 -16.67
C PRO A 11 45.79 -15.06 -16.66
N MET A 12 45.46 -16.37 -16.66
CA MET A 12 44.06 -16.82 -16.60
C MET A 12 43.39 -16.52 -15.26
N LYS A 13 44.11 -16.58 -14.13
CA LYS A 13 43.56 -16.25 -12.81
C LYS A 13 43.20 -14.76 -12.71
N ARG A 14 43.98 -13.90 -13.36
CA ARG A 14 43.72 -12.45 -13.41
C ARG A 14 42.44 -12.12 -14.17
N ILE A 15 42.14 -12.85 -15.25
CA ILE A 15 40.90 -12.68 -16.03
C ILE A 15 39.66 -13.01 -15.18
N TYR A 16 39.69 -14.11 -14.42
CA TYR A 16 38.59 -14.43 -13.51
C TYR A 16 38.44 -13.39 -12.39
N THR A 17 39.55 -12.79 -11.94
CA THR A 17 39.52 -11.76 -10.89
C THR A 17 38.95 -10.44 -11.44
N THR A 18 39.30 -10.04 -12.67
CA THR A 18 38.71 -8.85 -13.32
C THR A 18 37.24 -9.05 -13.68
N LEU A 19 36.84 -10.24 -14.13
CA LEU A 19 35.44 -10.56 -14.41
C LEU A 19 34.58 -10.53 -13.14
N LEU A 20 35.11 -11.04 -12.01
CA LEU A 20 34.45 -11.00 -10.70
C LEU A 20 34.29 -9.57 -10.17
N PHE A 21 35.28 -8.69 -10.41
CA PHE A 21 35.23 -7.30 -9.98
C PHE A 21 34.22 -6.48 -10.80
N PHE A 22 34.04 -6.79 -12.09
CA PHE A 22 33.07 -6.09 -12.96
C PHE A 22 31.60 -6.40 -12.58
N LEU A 23 31.33 -7.59 -12.04
CA LEU A 23 30.00 -7.98 -11.55
C LEU A 23 29.58 -7.24 -10.28
N LEU A 24 30.54 -6.76 -9.47
CA LEU A 24 30.29 -6.04 -8.21
C LEU A 24 29.89 -4.56 -8.42
N PHE A 25 30.01 -4.02 -9.64
CA PHE A 25 29.63 -2.63 -9.95
C PHE A 25 28.30 -2.50 -10.71
N THR A 26 27.51 -3.57 -10.77
CA THR A 26 26.11 -3.41 -11.19
C THR A 26 25.41 -2.58 -10.11
N SER A 27 25.30 -1.28 -10.38
CA SER A 27 24.57 -0.34 -9.56
C SER A 27 23.16 -0.91 -9.45
N ALA A 28 22.74 -1.24 -8.23
CA ALA A 28 21.36 -1.55 -7.91
C ALA A 28 20.55 -0.27 -8.11
N PHE A 29 20.27 0.07 -9.38
CA PHE A 29 19.22 1.02 -9.70
C PHE A 29 17.95 0.41 -9.12
N ALA A 30 17.41 1.03 -8.06
CA ALA A 30 16.05 0.76 -7.64
C ALA A 30 15.18 0.92 -8.88
N GLN A 31 14.74 -0.22 -9.45
CA GLN A 31 14.05 -0.22 -10.74
C GLN A 31 12.82 0.67 -10.62
N GLN A 32 12.80 1.76 -11.37
CA GLN A 32 11.61 2.59 -11.50
C GLN A 32 10.56 1.78 -12.27
N ASP A 33 9.34 1.70 -11.74
CA ASP A 33 8.27 0.88 -12.29
C ASP A 33 7.19 1.80 -12.85
N PHE A 34 7.49 2.46 -13.97
CA PHE A 34 6.55 3.36 -14.62
C PHE A 34 5.47 2.56 -15.35
N ARG A 35 4.22 2.71 -14.90
CA ARG A 35 3.04 2.04 -15.47
C ARG A 35 2.08 3.06 -16.07
N LYS A 36 1.26 2.62 -17.03
CA LYS A 36 0.22 3.47 -17.61
C LYS A 36 -0.73 3.99 -16.54
N GLY A 37 -0.91 5.29 -16.50
CA GLY A 37 -1.68 5.96 -15.47
C GLY A 37 -1.98 7.41 -15.84
N TYR A 38 -2.44 8.15 -14.85
CA TYR A 38 -2.85 9.54 -15.03
C TYR A 38 -2.71 10.34 -13.74
N ILE A 39 -2.65 11.66 -13.88
CA ILE A 39 -2.83 12.62 -12.79
C ILE A 39 -4.11 13.44 -13.03
N ILE A 40 -4.74 13.89 -11.95
CA ILE A 40 -5.92 14.75 -11.99
C ILE A 40 -5.52 16.11 -11.41
N GLN A 41 -5.47 17.13 -12.26
CA GLN A 41 -5.04 18.47 -11.89
C GLN A 41 -5.99 19.51 -12.49
N ASN A 42 -6.44 20.46 -11.69
CA ASN A 42 -7.34 21.55 -12.11
C ASN A 42 -8.63 21.07 -12.80
N GLY A 43 -9.15 19.90 -12.42
CA GLY A 43 -10.35 19.30 -13.03
C GLY A 43 -10.09 18.51 -14.31
N ASP A 44 -8.86 18.54 -14.84
CA ASP A 44 -8.46 17.79 -16.03
C ASP A 44 -7.67 16.53 -15.68
N THR A 45 -7.78 15.52 -16.55
CA THR A 45 -7.01 14.27 -16.44
C THR A 45 -5.89 14.25 -17.47
N LEU A 46 -4.64 14.26 -17.01
CA LEU A 46 -3.47 14.12 -17.86
C LEU A 46 -2.96 12.68 -17.83
N ARG A 47 -3.02 12.00 -18.97
CA ARG A 47 -2.56 10.60 -19.12
C ARG A 47 -1.06 10.54 -19.42
N GLY A 48 -0.44 9.45 -18.96
CA GLY A 48 0.98 9.19 -19.16
C GLY A 48 1.41 7.97 -18.36
N PHE A 49 2.52 8.10 -17.66
CA PHE A 49 3.12 7.03 -16.87
C PHE A 49 3.35 7.48 -15.44
N VAL A 50 2.98 6.64 -14.49
CA VAL A 50 3.09 6.88 -13.05
C VAL A 50 4.03 5.84 -12.44
N ASP A 51 4.95 6.29 -11.59
CA ASP A 51 5.89 5.40 -10.87
C ASP A 51 5.12 4.57 -9.81
N TYR A 52 5.04 3.26 -10.05
CA TYR A 52 4.32 2.30 -9.21
C TYR A 52 5.16 1.92 -7.99
N ARG A 53 4.86 2.55 -6.85
CA ARG A 53 5.58 2.35 -5.59
C ARG A 53 4.69 1.75 -4.50
N GLY A 54 5.34 1.30 -3.42
CA GLY A 54 4.66 0.80 -2.23
C GLY A 54 3.77 1.86 -1.58
N ASP A 55 2.69 1.40 -0.94
CA ASP A 55 1.58 2.23 -0.43
C ASP A 55 2.05 3.42 0.41
N ARG A 56 3.10 3.25 1.23
CA ARG A 56 3.66 4.32 2.09
C ARG A 56 4.17 5.53 1.31
N ARG A 57 4.88 5.30 0.19
CA ARG A 57 5.41 6.39 -0.64
C ARG A 57 4.29 7.00 -1.47
N SER A 58 3.43 6.15 -2.03
CA SER A 58 2.26 6.52 -2.81
C SER A 58 1.35 7.49 -2.06
N ALA A 59 1.25 7.38 -0.72
CA ALA A 59 0.48 8.32 0.09
C ALA A 59 1.01 9.77 0.13
N ARG A 60 2.29 9.99 -0.19
CA ARG A 60 2.95 11.30 -0.01
C ARG A 60 3.37 11.96 -1.32
N VAL A 61 3.76 11.14 -2.30
CA VAL A 61 4.29 11.64 -3.57
C VAL A 61 3.97 10.66 -4.68
N THR A 62 3.64 11.20 -5.84
CA THR A 62 3.56 10.46 -7.09
C THR A 62 4.54 11.06 -8.10
N SER A 63 5.16 10.20 -8.89
CA SER A 63 6.10 10.60 -9.94
C SER A 63 5.44 10.32 -11.29
N PHE A 64 5.35 11.32 -12.15
CA PHE A 64 4.61 11.27 -13.41
C PHE A 64 5.50 11.67 -14.59
N LYS A 65 5.23 11.03 -15.73
CA LYS A 65 5.87 11.28 -17.02
C LYS A 65 4.83 11.26 -18.14
N PRO A 66 4.68 12.33 -18.95
CA PRO A 66 3.81 12.29 -20.13
C PRO A 66 4.15 11.16 -21.12
N THR A 67 5.44 10.90 -21.35
CA THR A 67 5.96 9.76 -22.13
C THR A 67 7.13 9.09 -21.39
N LEU A 68 7.51 7.86 -21.73
CA LEU A 68 8.58 7.15 -21.02
C LEU A 68 9.95 7.87 -21.08
N GLU A 69 10.16 8.66 -22.14
CA GLU A 69 11.37 9.42 -22.44
C GLU A 69 11.36 10.83 -21.82
N SER A 70 10.18 11.29 -21.37
CA SER A 70 10.02 12.61 -20.79
C SER A 70 10.65 12.73 -19.39
N GLN A 71 10.91 13.98 -18.99
CA GLN A 71 11.38 14.29 -17.65
C GLN A 71 10.34 13.87 -16.60
N GLU A 72 10.82 13.32 -15.48
CA GLU A 72 10.00 12.96 -14.33
C GLU A 72 9.57 14.21 -13.55
N HIS A 73 8.27 14.30 -13.24
CA HIS A 73 7.70 15.33 -12.39
C HIS A 73 7.11 14.71 -11.12
N ASN A 74 7.48 15.25 -9.95
CA ASN A 74 6.97 14.80 -8.67
C ASN A 74 5.84 15.70 -8.21
N PHE A 75 4.74 15.09 -7.77
CA PHE A 75 3.57 15.79 -7.24
C PHE A 75 3.23 15.29 -5.85
N GLY A 76 2.96 16.23 -4.95
CA GLY A 76 2.39 15.97 -3.63
C GLY A 76 0.86 16.20 -3.64
N PRO A 77 0.18 15.82 -2.55
CA PRO A 77 -1.27 15.92 -2.42
C PRO A 77 -1.79 17.37 -2.47
N ASP A 78 -0.95 18.36 -2.16
CA ASP A 78 -1.31 19.77 -2.28
C ASP A 78 -1.22 20.30 -3.73
N ALA A 79 -0.57 19.57 -4.63
CA ALA A 79 -0.29 20.02 -6.01
C ALA A 79 -1.29 19.48 -7.04
N ILE A 80 -1.88 18.31 -6.79
CA ILE A 80 -2.84 17.64 -7.67
C ILE A 80 -3.97 17.02 -6.84
N SER A 81 -5.15 16.92 -7.43
CA SER A 81 -6.34 16.37 -6.75
C SER A 81 -6.32 14.84 -6.63
N GLY A 82 -5.53 14.16 -7.47
CA GLY A 82 -5.39 12.71 -7.42
C GLY A 82 -4.56 12.17 -8.57
N TYR A 83 -4.35 10.85 -8.58
CA TYR A 83 -3.69 10.13 -9.65
C TYR A 83 -4.15 8.67 -9.66
N GLY A 84 -3.89 7.94 -10.74
CA GLY A 84 -4.31 6.55 -10.83
C GLY A 84 -3.53 5.72 -11.82
N PHE A 85 -3.81 4.43 -11.80
CA PHE A 85 -3.21 3.41 -12.65
C PHE A 85 -4.30 2.71 -13.45
N GLU A 86 -4.16 2.70 -14.78
CA GLU A 86 -5.21 2.22 -15.69
C GLU A 86 -5.38 0.70 -15.61
N VAL A 87 -4.27 -0.05 -15.56
CA VAL A 87 -4.28 -1.51 -15.60
C VAL A 87 -4.65 -2.11 -14.24
N GLU A 88 -4.14 -1.55 -13.16
CA GLU A 88 -4.41 -2.02 -11.80
C GLU A 88 -5.73 -1.50 -11.24
N ASN A 89 -6.42 -0.62 -11.98
CA ASN A 89 -7.65 0.05 -11.56
C ASN A 89 -7.53 0.63 -10.14
N LYS A 90 -6.41 1.32 -9.86
CA LYS A 90 -6.17 2.00 -8.57
C LYS A 90 -6.33 3.50 -8.75
N LEU A 91 -7.07 4.12 -7.85
CA LEU A 91 -7.26 5.56 -7.78
C LEU A 91 -6.75 6.06 -6.42
N PHE A 92 -5.97 7.13 -6.45
CA PHE A 92 -5.50 7.83 -5.26
C PHE A 92 -6.04 9.25 -5.29
N GLU A 93 -6.75 9.66 -4.23
CA GLU A 93 -7.30 11.00 -4.10
C GLU A 93 -6.58 11.79 -3.01
N SER A 94 -6.29 13.05 -3.29
CA SER A 94 -5.80 13.97 -2.25
C SER A 94 -6.94 14.25 -1.27
N LYS A 95 -6.72 13.91 0.01
CA LYS A 95 -7.66 14.17 1.10
C LYS A 95 -6.93 14.77 2.29
N SER A 96 -7.58 15.70 2.95
CA SER A 96 -7.13 16.25 4.23
C SER A 96 -7.44 15.26 5.36
N ILE A 97 -6.41 14.81 6.08
CA ILE A 97 -6.58 13.98 7.26
C ILE A 97 -6.94 14.87 8.46
N PRO A 98 -8.06 14.61 9.16
CA PRO A 98 -8.44 15.36 10.34
C PRO A 98 -7.33 15.35 11.41
N ALA A 99 -7.17 16.47 12.11
CA ALA A 99 -6.29 16.55 13.26
C ALA A 99 -6.76 15.59 14.36
N THR A 100 -5.88 14.70 14.81
CA THR A 100 -6.16 13.75 15.91
C THR A 100 -5.93 14.32 17.30
N SER A 101 -5.28 15.48 17.40
CA SER A 101 -4.97 16.22 18.63
C SER A 101 -4.98 17.73 18.33
N PRO A 102 -5.28 18.61 19.30
CA PRO A 102 -5.17 20.06 19.11
C PRO A 102 -3.81 20.53 18.59
N ASP A 103 -2.75 19.75 18.87
CA ASP A 103 -1.37 20.06 18.48
C ASP A 103 -0.97 19.46 17.12
N THR A 104 -1.79 18.60 16.51
CA THR A 104 -1.51 18.05 15.17
C THR A 104 -2.21 18.87 14.09
N GLN A 105 -1.43 19.41 13.16
CA GLN A 105 -1.99 20.11 12.00
C GLN A 105 -2.63 19.11 11.03
N THR A 106 -3.77 19.49 10.47
CA THR A 106 -4.36 18.85 9.29
C THR A 106 -3.32 18.85 8.17
N HIS A 107 -3.11 17.70 7.54
CA HIS A 107 -2.23 17.57 6.38
C HIS A 107 -2.91 16.74 5.30
N ALA A 108 -2.56 17.01 4.05
CA ALA A 108 -3.08 16.27 2.92
C ALA A 108 -2.24 15.00 2.67
N LEU A 109 -2.92 13.90 2.32
CA LEU A 109 -2.31 12.66 1.84
C LEU A 109 -3.07 12.18 0.60
N PHE A 110 -2.38 11.45 -0.26
CA PHE A 110 -3.03 10.65 -1.29
C PHE A 110 -3.57 9.36 -0.66
N LEU A 111 -4.89 9.23 -0.59
CA LEU A 111 -5.53 8.03 -0.09
C LEU A 111 -5.94 7.13 -1.24
N ASN A 112 -5.61 5.84 -1.13
CA ASN A 112 -6.07 4.85 -2.08
C ASN A 112 -7.58 4.67 -1.92
N THR A 113 -8.32 4.88 -3.00
CA THR A 113 -9.78 4.82 -3.04
C THR A 113 -10.18 3.39 -3.33
N LEU A 114 -10.65 2.68 -2.32
CA LEU A 114 -11.06 1.27 -2.47
C LEU A 114 -12.45 1.17 -3.10
N VAL A 115 -13.35 2.09 -2.73
CA VAL A 115 -14.70 2.25 -3.26
C VAL A 115 -15.05 3.74 -3.26
N LYS A 116 -15.69 4.23 -4.32
CA LYS A 116 -16.23 5.59 -4.41
C LYS A 116 -17.71 5.59 -4.76
N GLY A 117 -18.50 6.27 -3.95
CA GLY A 117 -19.93 6.51 -4.15
C GLY A 117 -20.55 7.22 -2.94
N HIS A 118 -21.83 7.00 -2.66
CA HIS A 118 -22.47 7.56 -1.46
C HIS A 118 -21.70 7.25 -0.18
N ALA A 119 -21.24 6.00 -0.03
CA ALA A 119 -20.21 5.61 0.92
C ALA A 119 -18.92 5.33 0.17
N SER A 120 -17.88 6.08 0.50
CA SER A 120 -16.53 5.90 -0.05
C SER A 120 -15.60 5.38 1.02
N ILE A 121 -14.77 4.39 0.67
CA ILE A 121 -13.77 3.82 1.56
C ILE A 121 -12.39 4.14 1.02
N TYR A 122 -11.59 4.77 1.88
CA TYR A 122 -10.21 5.14 1.59
C TYR A 122 -9.25 4.35 2.47
N TYR A 123 -8.03 4.16 1.97
CA TYR A 123 -6.97 3.42 2.64
C TYR A 123 -5.63 4.14 2.47
N TYR A 124 -4.83 4.16 3.53
CA TYR A 124 -3.39 4.40 3.40
C TYR A 124 -2.61 3.60 4.42
N ARG A 125 -1.31 3.48 4.19
CA ARG A 125 -0.38 2.89 5.15
C ARG A 125 0.65 3.90 5.61
N ASP A 126 0.82 4.05 6.92
CA ASP A 126 1.64 5.09 7.52
C ASP A 126 3.14 4.76 7.51
N ALA A 127 3.96 5.58 8.20
CA ALA A 127 5.40 5.35 8.27
C ALA A 127 5.78 4.16 9.16
N GLN A 128 4.87 3.70 10.02
CA GLN A 128 5.01 2.63 10.99
C GLN A 128 4.43 1.31 10.46
N ASP A 129 4.03 1.26 9.19
CA ASP A 129 3.39 0.12 8.52
C ASP A 129 1.98 -0.20 9.08
N VAL A 130 1.34 0.78 9.72
CA VAL A 130 -0.04 0.69 10.22
C VAL A 130 -1.00 1.05 9.09
N GLU A 131 -2.01 0.20 8.89
CA GLU A 131 -3.09 0.42 7.94
C GLU A 131 -4.17 1.32 8.54
N HIS A 132 -4.50 2.39 7.82
CA HIS A 132 -5.59 3.28 8.19
C HIS A 132 -6.69 3.21 7.13
N TYR A 133 -7.94 3.16 7.60
CA TYR A 133 -9.12 3.12 6.76
C TYR A 133 -10.04 4.28 7.13
N TYR A 134 -10.61 4.94 6.12
CA TYR A 134 -11.53 6.05 6.32
C TYR A 134 -12.82 5.84 5.56
N LEU A 135 -13.91 6.24 6.18
CA LEU A 135 -15.22 6.40 5.56
C LEU A 135 -15.44 7.86 5.21
N SER A 136 -15.97 8.13 4.01
CA SER A 136 -16.60 9.41 3.67
C SER A 136 -18.01 9.13 3.15
N MET A 137 -18.98 9.90 3.65
CA MET A 137 -20.35 9.87 3.15
C MET A 137 -20.58 11.07 2.24
N ASN A 138 -21.05 10.84 1.01
CA ASN A 138 -21.38 11.89 0.03
C ASN A 138 -20.22 12.87 -0.23
N ASP A 139 -19.00 12.35 -0.38
CA ASP A 139 -17.75 13.13 -0.49
C ASP A 139 -17.54 14.15 0.66
N GLY A 140 -18.16 13.92 1.81
CA GLY A 140 -18.00 14.71 3.02
C GLY A 140 -16.72 14.42 3.81
N ALA A 141 -16.70 14.87 5.07
CA ALA A 141 -15.54 14.71 5.95
C ALA A 141 -15.15 13.24 6.16
N LEU A 142 -13.85 12.99 6.27
CA LEU A 142 -13.32 11.66 6.57
C LEU A 142 -13.56 11.30 8.04
N VAL A 143 -14.03 10.07 8.26
CA VAL A 143 -14.13 9.44 9.57
C VAL A 143 -13.23 8.21 9.59
N GLU A 144 -12.26 8.18 10.49
CA GLU A 144 -11.36 7.03 10.63
C GLU A 144 -12.10 5.82 11.21
N LEU A 145 -11.89 4.66 10.60
CA LEU A 145 -12.44 3.39 11.03
C LEU A 145 -11.46 2.71 11.98
N LEU A 146 -11.76 2.77 13.28
CA LEU A 146 -10.84 2.38 14.34
C LEU A 146 -11.14 1.00 14.93
N GLU A 147 -10.07 0.31 15.29
CA GLU A 147 -10.08 -0.87 16.16
C GLU A 147 -9.07 -0.62 17.29
N GLN A 148 -9.46 -0.92 18.53
CA GLN A 148 -8.61 -0.72 19.71
C GLN A 148 -8.36 -2.04 20.41
N GLU A 149 -7.09 -2.28 20.75
CA GLU A 149 -6.68 -3.48 21.47
C GLU A 149 -6.28 -3.13 22.89
N TYR A 150 -6.81 -3.86 23.87
CA TYR A 150 -6.40 -3.72 25.27
C TYR A 150 -6.35 -5.08 25.96
N ARG A 151 -5.68 -5.15 27.11
CA ARG A 151 -5.62 -6.35 27.94
C ARG A 151 -6.68 -6.30 29.02
N ARG A 152 -7.38 -7.41 29.23
CA ARG A 152 -8.22 -7.63 30.41
C ARG A 152 -7.66 -8.79 31.20
N GLN A 153 -7.78 -8.69 32.51
CA GLN A 153 -7.51 -9.80 33.41
C GLN A 153 -8.83 -10.50 33.73
N ASP A 154 -8.82 -11.82 33.66
CA ASP A 154 -9.89 -12.66 34.17
C ASP A 154 -9.88 -12.60 35.71
N PRO A 155 -10.97 -12.14 36.37
CA PRO A 155 -11.02 -12.03 37.82
C PRO A 155 -10.92 -13.38 38.56
N GLU A 156 -11.36 -14.48 37.94
CA GLU A 156 -11.40 -15.80 38.55
C GLU A 156 -10.06 -16.53 38.36
N THR A 157 -9.46 -16.43 37.18
CA THR A 157 -8.23 -17.17 36.85
C THR A 157 -6.96 -16.33 36.93
N GLY A 158 -7.07 -15.00 37.06
CA GLY A 158 -5.94 -14.07 37.04
C GLY A 158 -5.24 -13.94 35.68
N LYS A 159 -5.73 -14.63 34.63
CA LYS A 159 -5.10 -14.65 33.30
C LYS A 159 -5.40 -13.39 32.51
N ASN A 160 -4.37 -12.86 31.83
CA ASN A 160 -4.53 -11.75 30.90
C ASN A 160 -4.94 -12.26 29.52
N TYR A 161 -5.98 -11.67 28.94
CA TYR A 161 -6.41 -11.91 27.57
C TYR A 161 -6.51 -10.60 26.79
N LYS A 162 -6.26 -10.71 25.49
CA LYS A 162 -6.37 -9.59 24.55
C LYS A 162 -7.83 -9.42 24.16
N VAL A 163 -8.34 -8.20 24.31
CA VAL A 163 -9.67 -7.81 23.86
C VAL A 163 -9.53 -6.80 22.74
N VAL A 164 -10.38 -6.97 21.74
CA VAL A 164 -10.43 -6.13 20.56
C VAL A 164 -11.77 -5.41 20.57
N ASN A 165 -11.73 -4.08 20.68
CA ASN A 165 -12.89 -3.23 20.56
C ASN A 165 -13.00 -2.68 19.13
N LYS A 166 -13.98 -3.20 18.39
CA LYS A 166 -14.23 -2.87 16.99
C LYS A 166 -15.11 -1.63 16.84
N ILE A 167 -14.57 -0.45 17.18
CA ILE A 167 -15.30 0.83 17.16
C ILE A 167 -15.92 1.09 15.78
N PHE A 168 -15.19 0.77 14.71
CA PHE A 168 -15.62 0.94 13.34
C PHE A 168 -16.97 0.28 13.00
N ILE A 169 -17.37 -0.79 13.71
CA ILE A 169 -18.66 -1.46 13.49
C ILE A 169 -19.82 -0.49 13.76
N ASN A 170 -19.75 0.26 14.86
CA ASN A 170 -20.78 1.23 15.21
C ASN A 170 -20.77 2.42 14.24
N THR A 171 -19.59 2.88 13.83
CA THR A 171 -19.45 3.94 12.82
C THR A 171 -20.13 3.55 11.51
N LEU A 172 -19.86 2.34 11.00
CA LEU A 172 -20.48 1.84 9.77
C LEU A 172 -21.98 1.60 9.93
N ALA A 173 -22.42 0.97 11.03
CA ALA A 173 -23.84 0.70 11.25
C ALA A 173 -24.68 1.99 11.30
N ASN A 174 -24.15 3.03 11.96
CA ASN A 174 -24.80 4.35 12.01
C ASN A 174 -24.84 5.02 10.63
N ALA A 175 -23.69 5.06 9.93
CA ALA A 175 -23.59 5.67 8.61
C ALA A 175 -24.47 4.95 7.57
N PHE A 176 -24.64 3.64 7.69
CA PHE A 176 -25.35 2.81 6.71
C PHE A 176 -26.82 2.54 7.07
N SER A 177 -27.35 3.27 8.05
CA SER A 177 -28.73 3.12 8.57
C SER A 177 -29.83 3.28 7.51
N ALA A 178 -29.56 4.00 6.40
CA ALA A 178 -30.50 4.15 5.29
C ALA A 178 -30.76 2.85 4.51
N CYS A 179 -29.93 1.81 4.67
CA CYS A 179 -30.09 0.53 3.99
C CYS A 179 -30.58 -0.57 4.95
N SER A 180 -31.87 -0.88 4.93
CA SER A 180 -32.49 -1.89 5.79
C SER A 180 -32.07 -3.34 5.48
N SER A 181 -31.47 -3.60 4.32
CA SER A 181 -30.98 -4.94 3.95
C SER A 181 -29.67 -5.32 4.65
N LEU A 182 -28.95 -4.36 5.25
CA LEU A 182 -27.74 -4.62 6.02
C LEU A 182 -28.10 -4.95 7.46
N SER A 183 -28.09 -6.26 7.78
CA SER A 183 -28.42 -6.74 9.13
C SER A 183 -27.31 -6.51 10.14
N GLU A 184 -27.67 -6.39 11.43
CA GLU A 184 -26.72 -6.30 12.55
C GLU A 184 -25.74 -7.49 12.57
N ALA A 185 -26.21 -8.68 12.19
CA ALA A 185 -25.38 -9.88 12.10
C ALA A 185 -24.24 -9.73 11.08
N ARG A 186 -24.50 -9.05 9.95
CA ARG A 186 -23.49 -8.77 8.93
C ARG A 186 -22.40 -7.84 9.47
N PHE A 187 -22.79 -6.81 10.21
CA PHE A 187 -21.84 -5.88 10.83
C PHE A 187 -20.93 -6.55 11.88
N LYS A 188 -21.47 -7.45 12.71
CA LYS A 188 -20.70 -8.19 13.74
C LYS A 188 -19.58 -9.06 13.16
N GLN A 189 -19.72 -9.51 11.91
CA GLN A 189 -18.74 -10.37 11.24
C GLN A 189 -17.63 -9.57 10.53
N LEU A 190 -17.75 -8.25 10.43
CA LEU A 190 -16.77 -7.43 9.74
C LEU A 190 -15.40 -7.49 10.41
N ARG A 191 -14.39 -7.38 9.55
CA ARG A 191 -12.98 -7.19 9.95
C ARG A 191 -12.56 -5.80 9.47
N LEU A 192 -11.67 -5.15 10.22
CA LEU A 192 -11.03 -3.92 9.75
C LEU A 192 -9.98 -4.27 8.70
N SER A 193 -10.42 -4.48 7.46
CA SER A 193 -9.55 -4.81 6.33
C SER A 193 -10.14 -4.31 5.02
N ALA A 194 -9.26 -4.00 4.05
CA ALA A 194 -9.65 -3.49 2.74
C ALA A 194 -10.82 -4.28 2.12
N ASN A 195 -10.69 -5.60 2.02
CA ASN A 195 -11.73 -6.45 1.43
C ASN A 195 -13.07 -6.36 2.17
N SER A 196 -13.04 -6.47 3.50
CA SER A 196 -14.28 -6.47 4.30
C SER A 196 -14.99 -5.12 4.26
N LEU A 197 -14.23 -4.02 4.22
CA LEU A 197 -14.76 -2.66 4.16
C LEU A 197 -15.27 -2.30 2.76
N THR A 198 -14.55 -2.70 1.72
CA THR A 198 -15.01 -2.60 0.33
C THR A 198 -16.34 -3.33 0.15
N ASP A 199 -16.45 -4.57 0.63
CA ASP A 199 -17.66 -5.39 0.43
C ASP A 199 -18.91 -4.82 1.10
N ILE A 200 -18.76 -4.23 2.30
CA ILE A 200 -19.90 -3.62 2.99
C ILE A 200 -20.27 -2.26 2.37
N ALA A 201 -19.30 -1.46 1.92
CA ALA A 201 -19.56 -0.19 1.26
C ALA A 201 -20.22 -0.37 -0.12
N LEU A 202 -19.76 -1.35 -0.92
CA LEU A 202 -20.40 -1.71 -2.18
C LEU A 202 -21.85 -2.14 -1.97
N ALA A 203 -22.10 -2.98 -0.97
CA ALA A 203 -23.46 -3.41 -0.65
C ALA A 203 -24.35 -2.26 -0.19
N TYR A 204 -23.81 -1.28 0.55
CA TYR A 204 -24.53 -0.07 0.92
C TYR A 204 -24.85 0.80 -0.30
N ASN A 205 -23.85 1.11 -1.14
CA ASN A 205 -24.04 1.93 -2.34
C ASN A 205 -25.07 1.31 -3.27
N GLN A 206 -24.97 0.00 -3.54
CA GLN A 206 -25.94 -0.74 -4.34
C GLN A 206 -27.35 -0.73 -3.77
N CYS A 207 -27.50 -0.62 -2.45
CA CYS A 207 -28.79 -0.62 -1.77
C CYS A 207 -29.49 0.74 -1.84
N VAL A 208 -28.73 1.83 -1.65
CA VAL A 208 -29.28 3.19 -1.57
C VAL A 208 -29.43 3.80 -2.96
N ASP A 209 -28.38 3.75 -3.77
CA ASP A 209 -28.39 4.21 -5.15
C ASP A 209 -27.26 3.52 -5.94
N PRO A 210 -27.59 2.48 -6.75
CA PRO A 210 -26.63 1.83 -7.62
C PRO A 210 -25.89 2.79 -8.56
N ALA A 211 -26.53 3.89 -8.99
CA ALA A 211 -25.93 4.86 -9.90
C ALA A 211 -24.86 5.72 -9.21
N SER A 212 -24.80 5.73 -7.87
CA SER A 212 -23.78 6.45 -7.12
C SER A 212 -22.40 5.80 -7.17
N LEU A 213 -22.26 4.54 -7.62
CA LEU A 213 -20.97 3.85 -7.67
C LEU A 213 -20.11 4.41 -8.80
N VAL A 214 -19.06 5.16 -8.43
CA VAL A 214 -18.12 5.82 -9.36
C VAL A 214 -16.85 4.99 -9.56
N HIS A 215 -16.38 4.32 -8.50
CA HIS A 215 -15.16 3.53 -8.54
C HIS A 215 -15.25 2.32 -7.61
N GLU A 216 -14.73 1.19 -8.07
CA GLU A 216 -14.47 0.01 -7.26
C GLU A 216 -13.07 -0.48 -7.62
N GLN A 217 -12.18 -0.55 -6.64
CA GLN A 217 -10.86 -1.10 -6.86
C GLN A 217 -10.94 -2.62 -6.94
N GLU A 218 -10.38 -3.22 -7.99
CA GLU A 218 -10.33 -4.68 -8.10
C GLU A 218 -9.53 -5.29 -6.94
N LYS A 219 -10.08 -6.37 -6.37
CA LYS A 219 -9.37 -7.15 -5.36
C LYS A 219 -8.16 -7.82 -6.01
N ARG A 220 -6.97 -7.60 -5.42
CA ARG A 220 -5.76 -8.31 -5.85
C ARG A 220 -5.97 -9.81 -5.70
N LYS A 221 -6.08 -10.53 -6.82
CA LYS A 221 -6.06 -11.99 -6.84
C LYS A 221 -4.64 -12.43 -6.47
N MET A 222 -4.52 -13.27 -5.44
CA MET A 222 -3.24 -13.90 -5.10
C MET A 222 -2.77 -14.73 -6.30
N LYS A 223 -1.68 -14.29 -6.96
CA LYS A 223 -1.06 -15.07 -8.04
C LYS A 223 -0.24 -16.17 -7.39
N VAL A 224 -0.82 -17.36 -7.25
CA VAL A 224 -0.10 -18.53 -6.76
C VAL A 224 0.89 -18.96 -7.84
N ILE A 225 2.18 -18.79 -7.58
CA ILE A 225 3.25 -19.31 -8.44
C ILE A 225 3.70 -20.62 -7.81
N VAL A 226 3.39 -21.75 -8.47
CA VAL A 226 3.92 -23.06 -8.11
C VAL A 226 5.14 -23.32 -8.98
N GLY A 227 6.30 -23.55 -8.36
CA GLY A 227 7.54 -23.86 -9.06
C GLY A 227 8.48 -24.71 -8.20
N PRO A 228 9.36 -25.51 -8.80
CA PRO A 228 10.34 -26.30 -8.06
C PRO A 228 11.37 -25.40 -7.37
N VAL A 229 11.60 -25.61 -6.08
CA VAL A 229 12.66 -24.94 -5.32
C VAL A 229 13.85 -25.90 -5.21
N ALA A 230 14.95 -25.59 -5.89
CA ALA A 230 16.22 -26.28 -5.69
C ALA A 230 17.04 -25.51 -4.65
N ALA A 231 17.11 -26.02 -3.42
CA ALA A 231 17.98 -25.48 -2.38
C ALA A 231 19.29 -26.27 -2.35
N ILE A 232 20.42 -25.60 -2.61
CA ILE A 232 21.76 -26.17 -2.43
C ILE A 232 22.35 -25.56 -1.16
N THR A 233 22.46 -26.35 -0.09
CA THR A 233 23.16 -25.95 1.13
C THR A 233 24.58 -26.49 1.10
N SER A 234 25.60 -25.64 0.90
CA SER A 234 27.00 -26.03 1.07
C SER A 234 27.47 -25.69 2.48
N SER A 235 27.58 -26.69 3.35
CA SER A 235 28.22 -26.54 4.66
C SER A 235 29.72 -26.72 4.50
N THR A 236 30.48 -25.62 4.43
CA THR A 236 31.95 -25.69 4.46
C THR A 236 32.39 -25.90 5.91
N CYS A 237 32.69 -27.14 6.29
CA CYS A 237 33.30 -27.44 7.58
C CYS A 237 34.81 -27.18 7.47
N LEU A 238 35.25 -26.05 8.03
CA LEU A 238 36.65 -25.67 8.12
C LEU A 238 37.27 -26.46 9.30
N VAL A 239 37.90 -27.60 9.01
CA VAL A 239 38.70 -28.32 10.01
C VAL A 239 40.07 -27.66 10.05
N LEU A 240 40.33 -26.89 11.11
CA LEU A 240 41.67 -26.44 11.48
C LEU A 240 42.40 -27.60 12.16
N LYS A 241 43.53 -28.03 11.58
CA LYS A 241 44.62 -28.65 12.32
C LYS A 241 45.95 -28.36 11.63
#